data_AF-A0A8S1R283-F1
#
_entry.id   AF-A0A8S1R283-F1
#
_cell.length_a   1.000
_cell.length_b   1.000
_cell.length_c   1.000
_cell.angle_alpha   90.00
_cell.angle_beta   90.00
_cell.angle_gamma   90.00
#
_symmetry.space_group_name_H-M   'P 1'
#
loop_
_entity.id
_entity.type
_entity.pdbx_description
1 polymer ?
#
loop_
_entity_poly.entity_id
_entity_poly.type
_entity_poly.pdbx_seq_one_letter_code
_entity_poly.pdbx_strand_id
1 'polypeptide(L)'
;MFSNQNKNTIVHLIKDVVKGEKELENLKQGLILQITDNNVSYQTCFLHLTYEKDRISRNDLEVFLSNQQIRFDNKEIQVLKYTTYQDFLELMLPCNQIFLKQYQQKQMNYNNPNSDIINLIGKVFGKNIEIIRKMQAYLDALILRFDKSTLLNFLCPKADKNTPVFLQLLKNLDLDISFEDVVCAMRRLDKDQDSDVKRFDWEEILKYSKPPKSNQSSIGNLQKYINKQQSSKSINRSESRQKTDQENINSNRNVHFSIMKSSTKSLKKQSSIMEEQILEFQLHLITIGKLNEELDQIKLELSSRADYSISQAFQFFDLDVNDSIGLQDLKLGFLQLGIDVNDFIIRQLLHNYSSHHSQTQWDLNDFKQLFPDSKQTLNSYNGAFSYETKKIIKMIIQKYLELIRYKKESSQQLSSDIKNIEIIFNFIDLDQDGIITQDDFKVLELKNKQILLFFQQFEDYPYQITYNQFQKYFI
;
A
#
# COMPACT_ATOMS: atom_id res chain seq x y z
N MET A 1 -26.40 15.28 -0.10
CA MET A 1 -26.16 13.83 0.06
C MET A 1 -25.91 13.22 -1.31
N PHE A 2 -24.89 12.36 -1.46
CA PHE A 2 -24.66 11.61 -2.70
C PHE A 2 -25.81 10.61 -2.93
N SER A 3 -26.38 10.58 -4.14
CA SER A 3 -27.35 9.54 -4.50
C SER A 3 -26.67 8.15 -4.52
N ASN A 4 -27.43 7.09 -4.24
CA ASN A 4 -26.91 5.72 -4.29
C ASN A 4 -26.29 5.37 -5.64
N GLN A 5 -26.86 5.88 -6.74
CA GLN A 5 -26.32 5.69 -8.09
C GLN A 5 -24.91 6.26 -8.25
N ASN A 6 -24.60 7.39 -7.61
CA ASN A 6 -23.31 8.05 -7.71
C ASN A 6 -22.25 7.37 -6.84
N LYS A 7 -22.64 6.88 -5.66
CA LYS A 7 -21.79 5.99 -4.87
C LYS A 7 -21.40 4.76 -5.69
N ASN A 8 -22.37 4.12 -6.34
CA ASN A 8 -22.12 2.96 -7.20
C ASN A 8 -21.14 3.27 -8.35
N THR A 9 -21.21 4.46 -8.97
CA THR A 9 -20.26 4.85 -10.02
C THR A 9 -18.81 4.95 -9.51
N ILE A 10 -18.60 5.51 -8.31
CA ILE A 10 -17.28 5.59 -7.69
C ILE A 10 -16.78 4.19 -7.29
N VAL A 11 -17.67 3.36 -6.78
CA VAL A 11 -17.39 1.96 -6.45
C VAL A 11 -16.93 1.17 -7.67
N HIS A 12 -17.64 1.30 -8.79
CA HIS A 12 -17.27 0.65 -10.04
C HIS A 12 -15.96 1.18 -10.60
N LEU A 13 -15.72 2.50 -10.50
CA LEU A 13 -14.42 3.10 -10.85
C LEU A 13 -13.28 2.43 -10.08
N ILE A 14 -13.38 2.39 -8.74
CA ILE A 14 -12.31 1.83 -7.91
C ILE A 14 -12.14 0.33 -8.21
N LYS A 15 -13.24 -0.42 -8.30
CA LYS A 15 -13.21 -1.86 -8.61
C LYS A 15 -12.51 -2.16 -9.95
N ASP A 16 -12.83 -1.40 -10.99
CA ASP A 16 -12.25 -1.61 -12.31
C ASP A 16 -10.77 -1.19 -12.36
N VAL A 17 -10.37 -0.14 -11.64
CA VAL A 17 -8.97 0.25 -11.49
C VAL A 17 -8.19 -0.84 -10.76
N VAL A 18 -8.68 -1.31 -9.61
CA VAL A 18 -8.05 -2.36 -8.81
C VAL A 18 -7.88 -3.65 -9.62
N LYS A 19 -8.95 -4.10 -10.31
CA LYS A 19 -8.88 -5.28 -11.19
C LYS A 19 -7.88 -5.08 -12.34
N GLY A 20 -7.89 -3.89 -12.93
CA GLY A 20 -6.95 -3.53 -13.99
C GLY A 20 -5.49 -3.58 -13.54
N GLU A 21 -5.19 -3.05 -12.35
CA GLU A 21 -3.85 -3.10 -11.75
C GLU A 21 -3.39 -4.53 -11.50
N LYS A 22 -4.25 -5.38 -10.95
CA LYS A 22 -3.93 -6.79 -10.72
C LYS A 22 -3.55 -7.51 -12.02
N GLU A 23 -4.32 -7.31 -13.07
CA GLU A 23 -4.02 -7.87 -14.39
C GLU A 23 -2.73 -7.28 -14.98
N LEU A 24 -2.46 -5.99 -14.75
CA LEU A 24 -1.23 -5.32 -15.17
C LEU A 24 0.00 -5.87 -14.44
N GLU A 25 -0.08 -6.10 -13.13
CA GLU A 25 1.01 -6.68 -12.34
C GLU A 25 1.35 -8.10 -12.79
N ASN A 26 0.35 -8.93 -13.12
CA ASN A 26 0.59 -10.26 -13.69
C ASN A 26 1.34 -10.17 -15.03
N LEU A 27 1.03 -9.19 -15.89
CA LEU A 27 1.74 -8.97 -17.14
C LEU A 27 3.21 -8.55 -16.89
N LYS A 28 3.45 -7.67 -15.93
CA LYS A 28 4.81 -7.24 -15.55
C LYS A 28 5.65 -8.38 -14.99
N GLN A 29 5.06 -9.25 -14.16
CA GLN A 29 5.72 -10.47 -13.68
C GLN A 29 6.11 -11.39 -14.84
N GLY A 30 5.21 -11.62 -15.79
CA GLY A 30 5.51 -12.38 -17.00
C GLY A 30 6.63 -11.74 -17.85
N LEU A 31 6.65 -10.41 -17.95
CA LEU A 31 7.69 -9.66 -18.64
C LEU A 31 9.07 -9.85 -17.97
N ILE A 32 9.15 -9.83 -16.65
CA ILE A 32 10.41 -10.08 -15.92
C ILE A 32 10.96 -11.46 -16.25
N LEU A 33 10.12 -12.48 -16.19
CA LEU A 33 10.55 -13.86 -16.47
C LEU A 33 11.13 -13.95 -17.87
N GLN A 34 10.44 -13.40 -18.87
CA GLN A 34 10.92 -13.40 -20.25
C GLN A 34 12.22 -12.60 -20.44
N ILE A 35 12.34 -11.43 -19.82
CA ILE A 35 13.55 -10.61 -19.89
C ILE A 35 14.74 -11.35 -19.24
N THR A 36 14.50 -12.01 -18.12
CA THR A 36 15.52 -12.77 -17.38
C THR A 36 15.96 -14.01 -18.15
N ASP A 37 15.02 -14.81 -18.64
CA ASP A 37 15.28 -16.06 -19.37
C ASP A 37 16.03 -15.83 -20.68
N ASN A 38 15.73 -14.73 -21.37
CA ASN A 38 16.40 -14.35 -22.61
C ASN A 38 17.65 -13.47 -22.40
N ASN A 39 18.01 -13.20 -21.14
CA ASN A 39 19.14 -12.35 -20.77
C ASN A 39 19.13 -10.99 -21.52
N VAL A 40 17.96 -10.36 -21.57
CA VAL A 40 17.74 -9.02 -22.13
C VAL A 40 17.74 -8.01 -20.97
N SER A 41 18.11 -6.75 -21.24
CA SER A 41 17.99 -5.68 -20.24
C SER A 41 16.80 -4.77 -20.54
N TYR A 42 16.20 -4.19 -19.50
CA TYR A 42 15.15 -3.17 -19.69
C TYR A 42 15.69 -1.93 -20.43
N GLN A 43 16.98 -1.63 -20.30
CA GLN A 43 17.62 -0.56 -21.06
C GLN A 43 17.56 -0.84 -22.56
N THR A 44 17.83 -2.06 -23.01
CA THR A 44 17.72 -2.40 -24.43
C THR A 44 16.27 -2.39 -24.90
N CYS A 45 15.32 -2.82 -24.07
CA CYS A 45 13.89 -2.68 -24.36
C CYS A 45 13.49 -1.21 -24.52
N PHE A 46 13.96 -0.33 -23.63
CA PHE A 46 13.74 1.11 -23.70
C PHE A 46 14.32 1.68 -25.00
N LEU A 47 15.58 1.38 -25.29
CA LEU A 47 16.26 1.86 -26.49
C LEU A 47 15.60 1.36 -27.79
N HIS A 48 14.97 0.19 -27.76
CA HIS A 48 14.19 -0.33 -28.89
C HIS A 48 12.91 0.49 -29.13
N LEU A 49 12.39 1.17 -28.12
CA LEU A 49 11.23 2.06 -28.25
C LEU A 49 11.64 3.47 -28.67
N THR A 50 12.86 3.92 -28.34
CA THR A 50 13.29 5.29 -28.59
C THR A 50 13.96 5.46 -29.95
N TYR A 51 13.52 6.42 -30.75
CA TYR A 51 14.32 6.91 -31.88
C TYR A 51 15.36 7.96 -31.43
N GLU A 52 15.02 8.76 -30.42
CA GLU A 52 15.93 9.71 -29.75
C GLU A 52 16.55 9.05 -28.52
N LYS A 53 17.89 8.92 -28.46
CA LYS A 53 18.64 8.02 -27.56
C LYS A 53 18.29 8.06 -26.06
N ASP A 54 17.66 9.13 -25.57
CA ASP A 54 17.49 9.37 -24.13
C ASP A 54 16.03 9.50 -23.68
N ARG A 55 15.06 9.48 -24.61
CA ARG A 55 13.64 9.62 -24.26
C ARG A 55 12.71 8.94 -25.25
N ILE A 56 11.61 8.39 -24.75
CA ILE A 56 10.50 7.92 -25.61
C ILE A 56 9.72 9.16 -26.05
N SER A 57 9.89 9.54 -27.31
CA SER A 57 9.13 10.65 -27.86
C SER A 57 7.65 10.27 -27.98
N ARG A 58 6.78 11.27 -28.07
CA ARG A 58 5.36 11.02 -28.34
C ARG A 58 5.16 10.23 -29.64
N ASN A 59 5.91 10.58 -30.69
CA ASN A 59 5.82 9.91 -31.98
C ASN A 59 6.32 8.46 -31.89
N ASP A 60 7.36 8.22 -31.11
CA ASP A 60 7.91 6.89 -30.89
C ASP A 60 6.85 5.96 -30.29
N LEU A 61 6.14 6.45 -29.27
CA LEU A 61 5.06 5.72 -28.63
C LEU A 61 3.87 5.51 -29.58
N GLU A 62 3.47 6.53 -30.35
CA GLU A 62 2.39 6.41 -31.34
C GLU A 62 2.69 5.35 -32.41
N VAL A 63 3.92 5.33 -32.93
CA VAL A 63 4.38 4.33 -33.89
C VAL A 63 4.39 2.94 -33.26
N PHE A 64 4.96 2.81 -32.06
CA PHE A 64 5.00 1.54 -31.35
C PHE A 64 3.60 0.97 -31.10
N LEU A 65 2.69 1.77 -30.53
CA LEU A 65 1.32 1.34 -30.24
C LEU A 65 0.56 0.97 -31.51
N SER A 66 0.77 1.71 -32.60
CA SER A 66 0.17 1.40 -33.92
C SER A 66 0.68 0.07 -34.46
N ASN A 67 1.99 -0.19 -34.36
CA ASN A 67 2.59 -1.47 -34.78
C ASN A 67 2.08 -2.64 -33.95
N GLN A 68 1.82 -2.43 -32.66
CA GLN A 68 1.22 -3.41 -31.75
C GLN A 68 -0.32 -3.52 -31.88
N GLN A 69 -0.93 -2.77 -32.82
CA GLN A 69 -2.39 -2.72 -33.03
C GLN A 69 -3.18 -2.30 -31.79
N ILE A 70 -2.57 -1.49 -30.91
CA ILE A 70 -3.19 -0.99 -29.69
C ILE A 70 -3.91 0.31 -30.03
N ARG A 71 -5.23 0.34 -29.79
CA ARG A 71 -6.02 1.56 -29.98
C ARG A 71 -5.75 2.57 -28.86
N PHE A 72 -5.41 3.79 -29.23
CA PHE A 72 -5.18 4.91 -28.32
C PHE A 72 -5.84 6.21 -28.80
N ASP A 73 -5.99 7.18 -27.90
CA ASP A 73 -6.27 8.57 -28.24
C ASP A 73 -5.16 9.52 -27.75
N ASN A 74 -5.21 10.77 -28.22
CA ASN A 74 -4.21 11.78 -27.88
C ASN A 74 -4.16 12.12 -26.38
N LYS A 75 -5.27 11.95 -25.65
CA LYS A 75 -5.32 12.26 -24.21
C LYS A 75 -4.69 11.13 -23.40
N GLU A 76 -4.96 9.89 -23.76
CA GLU A 76 -4.38 8.69 -23.18
C GLU A 76 -2.85 8.75 -23.27
N ILE A 77 -2.31 9.10 -24.44
CA ILE A 77 -0.85 9.30 -24.60
C ILE A 77 -0.32 10.43 -23.72
N GLN A 78 -1.02 11.55 -23.61
CA GLN A 78 -0.60 12.66 -22.74
C GLN A 78 -0.56 12.28 -21.27
N VAL A 79 -1.45 11.38 -20.83
CA VAL A 79 -1.51 10.91 -19.44
C VAL A 79 -0.39 9.92 -19.14
N LEU A 80 0.06 9.13 -20.12
CA LEU A 80 1.12 8.15 -19.91
C LEU A 80 2.43 8.81 -19.40
N LYS A 81 2.78 10.05 -19.80
CA LYS A 81 3.97 10.80 -19.31
C LYS A 81 5.33 10.04 -19.30
N TYR A 82 5.42 8.82 -19.82
CA TYR A 82 6.62 7.96 -19.74
C TYR A 82 7.67 8.37 -20.76
N THR A 83 8.39 9.45 -20.47
CA THR A 83 9.35 10.03 -21.40
C THR A 83 10.78 9.60 -21.10
N THR A 84 11.11 9.34 -19.84
CA THR A 84 12.47 8.96 -19.42
C THR A 84 12.59 7.45 -19.22
N TYR A 85 13.83 6.96 -19.14
CA TYR A 85 14.09 5.56 -18.79
C TYR A 85 13.54 5.20 -17.40
N GLN A 86 13.60 6.13 -16.45
CA GLN A 86 13.06 5.93 -15.11
C GLN A 86 11.54 5.74 -15.15
N ASP A 87 10.84 6.59 -15.91
CA ASP A 87 9.39 6.48 -16.10
C ASP A 87 9.03 5.14 -16.78
N PHE A 88 9.86 4.69 -17.73
CA PHE A 88 9.71 3.40 -18.39
C PHE A 88 9.88 2.23 -17.41
N LEU A 89 10.88 2.27 -16.54
CA LEU A 89 11.06 1.25 -15.49
C LEU A 89 9.88 1.22 -14.52
N GLU A 90 9.34 2.38 -14.15
CA GLU A 90 8.14 2.48 -13.30
C GLU A 90 6.91 1.86 -13.96
N LEU A 91 6.78 2.03 -15.28
CA LEU A 91 5.73 1.42 -16.06
C LEU A 91 5.88 -0.10 -16.20
N MET A 92 7.11 -0.59 -16.38
CA MET A 92 7.38 -1.98 -16.79
C MET A 92 7.63 -2.94 -15.63
N LEU A 93 8.08 -2.44 -14.48
CA LEU A 93 8.39 -3.27 -13.32
C LEU A 93 7.22 -3.37 -12.34
N PRO A 94 7.06 -4.52 -11.66
CA PRO A 94 6.11 -4.69 -10.58
C PRO A 94 6.30 -3.69 -9.46
N CYS A 95 5.19 -3.28 -8.88
CA CYS A 95 5.17 -2.30 -7.80
C CYS A 95 5.89 -2.80 -6.53
N ASN A 96 5.86 -4.10 -6.25
CA ASN A 96 6.46 -4.70 -5.06
C ASN A 96 7.98 -4.97 -5.16
N GLN A 97 8.63 -4.57 -6.26
CA GLN A 97 10.01 -4.95 -6.55
C GLN A 97 10.95 -3.74 -6.72
N ILE A 98 11.00 -2.87 -5.70
CA ILE A 98 11.88 -1.68 -5.67
C ILE A 98 13.35 -2.04 -5.89
N PHE A 99 13.81 -3.19 -5.36
CA PHE A 99 15.18 -3.67 -5.54
C PHE A 99 15.50 -4.04 -6.98
N LEU A 100 14.53 -4.55 -7.74
CA LEU A 100 14.73 -4.84 -9.17
C LEU A 100 14.90 -3.56 -9.98
N LYS A 101 14.25 -2.44 -9.60
CA LYS A 101 14.51 -1.14 -10.23
C LYS A 101 15.98 -0.72 -10.05
N GLN A 102 16.51 -0.84 -8.83
CA GLN A 102 17.92 -0.50 -8.53
C GLN A 102 18.92 -1.45 -9.21
N TYR A 103 18.56 -2.72 -9.35
CA TYR A 103 19.38 -3.72 -10.03
C TYR A 103 19.43 -3.49 -11.54
N GLN A 104 18.28 -3.24 -12.16
CA GLN A 104 18.16 -3.03 -13.61
C GLN A 104 18.79 -1.71 -14.09
N GLN A 105 18.89 -0.69 -13.22
CA GLN A 105 19.66 0.52 -13.51
C GLN A 105 21.16 0.26 -13.71
N LYS A 106 21.71 -0.86 -13.20
CA LYS A 106 23.14 -1.18 -13.25
C LYS A 106 23.51 -2.20 -14.33
N GLN A 107 22.53 -2.82 -15.00
CA GLN A 107 22.79 -3.82 -16.02
C GLN A 107 22.84 -3.19 -17.41
N MET A 108 24.01 -3.33 -18.06
CA MET A 108 24.19 -3.01 -19.48
C MET A 108 24.37 -4.32 -20.24
N ASN A 109 23.27 -4.94 -20.63
CA ASN A 109 23.30 -6.08 -21.53
C ASN A 109 22.61 -5.72 -22.86
N TYR A 110 23.34 -5.88 -23.97
CA TYR A 110 22.96 -5.39 -25.31
C TYR A 110 22.24 -6.44 -26.16
N ASN A 111 21.72 -7.51 -25.57
CA ASN A 111 20.87 -8.45 -26.30
C ASN A 111 19.57 -7.77 -26.73
N ASN A 112 19.26 -7.85 -28.02
CA ASN A 112 18.03 -7.29 -28.57
C ASN A 112 16.80 -8.05 -28.02
N PRO A 113 15.71 -7.34 -27.67
CA PRO A 113 14.48 -7.99 -27.24
C PRO A 113 13.90 -8.82 -28.39
N ASN A 114 13.48 -10.05 -28.08
CA ASN A 114 12.75 -10.89 -29.02
C ASN A 114 11.29 -10.41 -29.20
N SER A 115 10.57 -10.98 -30.16
CA SER A 115 9.17 -10.62 -30.43
C SER A 115 8.25 -10.82 -29.23
N ASP A 116 8.51 -11.82 -28.38
CA ASP A 116 7.66 -12.15 -27.24
C ASP A 116 7.77 -11.08 -26.14
N ILE A 117 8.99 -10.61 -25.86
CA ILE A 117 9.26 -9.49 -24.97
C ILE A 117 8.58 -8.23 -25.51
N ILE A 118 8.72 -7.93 -26.80
CA ILE A 118 8.08 -6.77 -27.43
C ILE A 118 6.55 -6.84 -27.34
N ASN A 119 5.97 -8.02 -27.59
CA ASN A 119 4.54 -8.26 -27.47
C ASN A 119 4.05 -8.09 -26.03
N LEU A 120 4.83 -8.52 -25.03
CA LEU A 120 4.51 -8.32 -23.61
C LEU A 120 4.59 -6.85 -23.21
N ILE A 121 5.60 -6.11 -23.67
CA ILE A 121 5.70 -4.65 -23.51
C ILE A 121 4.45 -3.98 -24.12
N GLY A 122 4.05 -4.41 -25.32
CA GLY A 122 2.80 -3.98 -25.95
C GLY A 122 1.58 -4.23 -25.07
N LYS A 123 1.43 -5.43 -24.51
CA LYS A 123 0.34 -5.77 -23.59
C LYS A 123 0.35 -4.88 -22.33
N VAL A 124 1.51 -4.58 -21.76
CA VAL A 124 1.66 -3.67 -20.60
C VAL A 124 1.16 -2.27 -20.94
N PHE A 125 1.58 -1.70 -22.07
CA PHE A 125 1.09 -0.39 -22.53
C PHE A 125 -0.41 -0.41 -22.81
N GLY A 126 -0.89 -1.43 -23.54
CA GLY A 126 -2.30 -1.58 -23.88
C GLY A 126 -3.18 -1.66 -22.63
N LYS A 127 -2.71 -2.37 -21.60
CA LYS A 127 -3.44 -2.47 -20.34
C LYS A 127 -3.47 -1.15 -19.58
N ASN A 128 -2.36 -0.40 -19.55
CA ASN A 128 -2.34 0.95 -18.95
C ASN A 128 -3.32 1.89 -19.65
N ILE A 129 -3.36 1.89 -20.98
CA ILE A 129 -4.30 2.69 -21.76
C ILE A 129 -5.75 2.29 -21.45
N GLU A 130 -6.05 1.00 -21.34
CA GLU A 130 -7.38 0.50 -20.97
C GLU A 130 -7.82 1.03 -19.60
N ILE A 131 -6.93 0.99 -18.60
CA ILE A 131 -7.20 1.48 -17.24
C ILE A 131 -7.45 2.99 -17.26
N ILE A 132 -6.59 3.76 -17.97
CA ILE A 132 -6.75 5.21 -18.13
C ILE A 132 -8.11 5.54 -18.76
N ARG A 133 -8.48 4.83 -19.84
CA ARG A 133 -9.75 5.03 -20.56
C ARG A 133 -10.96 4.77 -19.66
N LYS A 134 -10.96 3.64 -18.94
CA LYS A 134 -12.04 3.30 -18.00
C LYS A 134 -12.15 4.34 -16.89
N MET A 135 -11.02 4.71 -16.30
CA MET A 135 -10.97 5.72 -15.25
C MET A 135 -11.55 7.05 -15.74
N GLN A 136 -11.13 7.53 -16.91
CA GLN A 136 -11.64 8.76 -17.51
C GLN A 136 -13.14 8.70 -17.80
N ALA A 137 -13.65 7.58 -18.31
CA ALA A 137 -15.08 7.41 -18.59
C ALA A 137 -15.94 7.54 -17.31
N TYR A 138 -15.49 6.96 -16.19
CA TYR A 138 -16.16 7.11 -14.90
C TYR A 138 -16.07 8.54 -14.36
N LEU A 139 -14.91 9.19 -14.47
CA LEU A 139 -14.73 10.55 -14.00
C LEU A 139 -15.55 11.56 -14.80
N ASP A 140 -15.62 11.40 -16.11
CA ASP A 140 -16.47 12.21 -16.98
C ASP A 140 -17.95 12.02 -16.62
N ALA A 141 -18.38 10.78 -16.33
CA ALA A 141 -19.73 10.50 -15.85
C ALA A 141 -20.05 11.15 -14.49
N LEU A 142 -19.05 11.26 -13.60
CA LEU A 142 -19.19 11.90 -12.29
C LEU A 142 -19.20 13.43 -12.40
N ILE A 143 -18.35 14.03 -13.23
CA ILE A 143 -18.29 15.49 -13.46
C ILE A 143 -19.57 16.01 -14.13
N LEU A 144 -20.26 15.19 -14.94
CA LEU A 144 -21.58 15.55 -15.46
C LEU A 144 -22.64 15.78 -14.39
N ARG A 145 -22.46 15.17 -13.20
CA ARG A 145 -23.45 15.16 -12.12
C ARG A 145 -23.09 16.07 -10.95
N PHE A 146 -21.82 16.42 -10.81
CA PHE A 146 -21.30 17.22 -9.71
C PHE A 146 -20.36 18.31 -10.20
N ASP A 147 -20.38 19.44 -9.51
CA ASP A 147 -19.29 20.38 -9.63
C ASP A 147 -18.00 19.73 -9.08
N LYS A 148 -16.86 20.09 -9.70
CA LYS A 148 -15.55 19.51 -9.37
C LYS A 148 -15.23 19.58 -7.87
N SER A 149 -15.68 20.62 -7.18
CA SER A 149 -15.40 20.83 -5.75
C SER A 149 -16.13 19.83 -4.85
N THR A 150 -17.39 19.52 -5.14
CA THR A 150 -18.18 18.53 -4.40
C THR A 150 -17.64 17.12 -4.59
N LEU A 151 -17.22 16.77 -5.81
CA LEU A 151 -16.59 15.47 -6.09
C LEU A 151 -15.28 15.31 -5.32
N LEU A 152 -14.42 16.34 -5.33
CA LEU A 152 -13.16 16.34 -4.59
C LEU A 152 -13.35 16.20 -3.09
N ASN A 153 -14.30 16.93 -2.51
CA ASN A 153 -14.58 16.85 -1.07
C ASN A 153 -15.14 15.48 -0.64
N PHE A 154 -15.72 14.72 -1.58
CA PHE A 154 -16.20 13.36 -1.33
C PHE A 154 -15.08 12.32 -1.45
N LEU A 155 -14.24 12.44 -2.48
CA LEU A 155 -13.12 11.51 -2.72
C LEU A 155 -11.97 11.71 -1.72
N CYS A 156 -11.80 12.93 -1.21
CA CYS A 156 -10.78 13.29 -0.24
C CYS A 156 -11.45 14.05 0.92
N PRO A 157 -12.09 13.36 1.88
CA PRO A 157 -12.52 14.00 3.12
C PRO A 157 -11.29 14.58 3.85
N LYS A 158 -11.47 15.64 4.64
CA LYS A 158 -10.39 16.45 5.26
C LYS A 158 -9.52 15.71 6.31
N ALA A 159 -9.46 14.39 6.30
CA ALA A 159 -8.59 13.62 7.18
C ALA A 159 -7.14 13.67 6.65
N ASP A 160 -6.18 13.70 7.56
CA ASP A 160 -4.75 13.93 7.25
C ASP A 160 -4.06 12.68 6.64
N LYS A 161 -4.76 11.53 6.51
CA LYS A 161 -4.29 10.31 5.81
C LYS A 161 -5.44 9.59 5.11
N ASN A 162 -5.33 9.33 3.80
CA ASN A 162 -6.44 8.77 3.00
C ASN A 162 -6.39 7.25 2.83
N THR A 163 -5.28 6.57 3.13
CA THR A 163 -5.14 5.11 3.05
C THR A 163 -6.20 4.35 3.87
N PRO A 164 -6.44 4.68 5.16
CA PRO A 164 -7.44 3.97 5.97
C PRO A 164 -8.87 4.23 5.47
N VAL A 165 -9.13 5.45 5.01
CA VAL A 165 -10.43 5.86 4.45
C VAL A 165 -10.71 5.13 3.14
N PHE A 166 -9.70 4.98 2.27
CA PHE A 166 -9.80 4.25 1.01
C PHE A 166 -10.00 2.75 1.26
N LEU A 167 -9.28 2.18 2.23
CA LEU A 167 -9.50 0.79 2.69
C LEU A 167 -10.89 0.57 3.28
N GLN A 168 -11.40 1.53 4.07
CA GLN A 168 -12.75 1.45 4.64
C GLN A 168 -13.82 1.59 3.55
N LEU A 169 -13.61 2.50 2.59
CA LEU A 169 -14.44 2.64 1.40
C LEU A 169 -14.50 1.34 0.61
N LEU A 170 -13.39 0.62 0.48
CA LEU A 170 -13.28 -0.66 -0.22
C LEU A 170 -13.87 -1.84 0.55
N LYS A 171 -13.63 -1.94 1.86
CA LYS A 171 -14.19 -2.97 2.75
C LYS A 171 -15.71 -2.96 2.74
N ASN A 172 -16.32 -1.78 2.58
CA ASN A 172 -17.76 -1.62 2.49
C ASN A 172 -18.36 -2.13 1.16
N LEU A 173 -17.55 -2.57 0.19
CA LEU A 173 -17.99 -2.92 -1.18
C LEU A 173 -18.09 -4.42 -1.42
N ASP A 174 -17.83 -5.24 -0.39
CA ASP A 174 -17.91 -6.71 -0.46
C ASP A 174 -17.09 -7.26 -1.65
N LEU A 175 -15.92 -6.68 -1.87
CA LEU A 175 -14.98 -7.10 -2.90
C LEU A 175 -13.83 -7.86 -2.24
N ASP A 176 -13.52 -9.03 -2.79
CA ASP A 176 -12.32 -9.81 -2.43
C ASP A 176 -11.07 -9.12 -2.98
N ILE A 177 -10.67 -8.04 -2.29
CA ILE A 177 -9.52 -7.19 -2.64
C ILE A 177 -8.45 -7.41 -1.59
N SER A 178 -7.26 -7.85 -2.02
CA SER A 178 -6.11 -7.96 -1.14
C SER A 178 -5.55 -6.57 -0.81
N PHE A 179 -4.80 -6.45 0.29
CA PHE A 179 -4.13 -5.19 0.63
C PHE A 179 -3.19 -4.71 -0.49
N GLU A 180 -2.51 -5.65 -1.14
CA GLU A 180 -1.60 -5.36 -2.27
C GLU A 180 -2.35 -4.69 -3.44
N ASP A 181 -3.54 -5.19 -3.77
CA ASP A 181 -4.38 -4.65 -4.83
C ASP A 181 -4.79 -3.18 -4.54
N VAL A 182 -4.97 -2.84 -3.26
CA VAL A 182 -5.27 -1.46 -2.80
C VAL A 182 -4.05 -0.56 -2.93
N VAL A 183 -2.89 -1.03 -2.51
CA VAL A 183 -1.63 -0.27 -2.61
C VAL A 183 -1.31 0.04 -4.08
N CYS A 184 -1.49 -0.92 -4.99
CA CYS A 184 -1.34 -0.70 -6.42
C CYS A 184 -2.29 0.38 -6.95
N ALA A 185 -3.58 0.31 -6.58
CA ALA A 185 -4.56 1.32 -6.98
C ALA A 185 -4.21 2.71 -6.41
N MET A 186 -3.78 2.79 -5.15
CA MET A 186 -3.36 4.03 -4.52
C MET A 186 -2.17 4.66 -5.21
N ARG A 187 -1.14 3.89 -5.57
CA ARG A 187 0.02 4.40 -6.32
C ARG A 187 -0.33 4.94 -7.70
N ARG A 188 -1.34 4.40 -8.37
CA ARG A 188 -1.81 4.99 -9.64
C ARG A 188 -2.49 6.33 -9.42
N LEU A 189 -3.19 6.46 -8.30
CA LEU A 189 -3.89 7.69 -7.95
C LEU A 189 -2.89 8.75 -7.48
N ASP A 190 -1.95 8.39 -6.60
CA ASP A 190 -0.82 9.19 -6.10
C ASP A 190 0.06 9.70 -7.25
N LYS A 191 0.04 11.00 -7.50
CA LYS A 191 0.75 11.66 -8.59
C LYS A 191 2.05 12.30 -8.16
N ASP A 192 2.20 12.62 -6.88
CA ASP A 192 3.44 13.18 -6.33
C ASP A 192 4.36 12.13 -5.68
N GLN A 193 3.93 10.86 -5.69
CA GLN A 193 4.66 9.69 -5.19
C GLN A 193 4.94 9.76 -3.68
N ASP A 194 4.10 10.46 -2.91
CA ASP A 194 4.27 10.59 -1.47
C ASP A 194 3.66 9.45 -0.65
N SER A 195 3.16 8.41 -1.34
CA SER A 195 2.50 7.23 -0.78
C SER A 195 1.16 7.49 -0.10
N ASP A 196 0.58 8.68 -0.29
CA ASP A 196 -0.78 9.02 0.07
C ASP A 196 -1.54 9.48 -1.19
N VAL A 197 -2.88 9.47 -1.12
CA VAL A 197 -3.71 9.99 -2.22
C VAL A 197 -4.44 11.21 -1.70
N LYS A 198 -3.85 12.38 -1.89
CA LYS A 198 -4.34 13.67 -1.43
C LYS A 198 -5.28 14.30 -2.44
N ARG A 199 -5.84 15.44 -2.04
CA ARG A 199 -6.67 16.27 -2.91
C ARG A 199 -5.95 16.65 -4.21
N PHE A 200 -4.65 16.89 -4.15
CA PHE A 200 -3.83 17.26 -5.31
C PHE A 200 -3.88 16.17 -6.39
N ASP A 201 -3.75 14.91 -6.00
CA ASP A 201 -3.77 13.75 -6.90
C ASP A 201 -5.08 13.62 -7.64
N TRP A 202 -6.19 13.73 -6.90
CA TRP A 202 -7.52 13.76 -7.49
C TRP A 202 -7.72 14.99 -8.40
N GLU A 203 -7.21 16.14 -8.00
CA GLU A 203 -7.28 17.35 -8.82
C GLU A 203 -6.53 17.17 -10.14
N GLU A 204 -5.37 16.53 -10.12
CA GLU A 204 -4.56 16.20 -11.29
C GLU A 204 -5.25 15.19 -12.21
N ILE A 205 -5.81 14.12 -11.66
CA ILE A 205 -6.59 13.15 -12.43
C ILE A 205 -7.78 13.83 -13.11
N LEU A 206 -8.48 14.71 -12.38
CA LEU A 206 -9.60 15.48 -12.90
C LEU A 206 -9.19 16.64 -13.85
N LYS A 207 -7.90 16.93 -14.06
CA LYS A 207 -7.47 17.93 -15.09
C LYS A 207 -7.79 17.45 -16.50
N TYR A 208 -7.76 16.14 -16.72
CA TYR A 208 -7.95 15.53 -18.03
C TYR A 208 -9.42 15.30 -18.40
N SER A 209 -10.28 15.23 -17.38
CA SER A 209 -11.72 15.21 -17.55
C SER A 209 -12.22 16.61 -17.92
N LYS A 210 -12.92 16.70 -19.06
CA LYS A 210 -13.58 17.95 -19.44
C LYS A 210 -15.07 17.74 -19.24
N PRO A 211 -15.79 18.69 -18.60
CA PRO A 211 -17.23 18.71 -18.80
C PRO A 211 -17.47 18.76 -20.32
N PRO A 212 -18.52 18.11 -20.85
CA PRO A 212 -18.84 18.25 -22.25
C PRO A 212 -18.89 19.74 -22.56
N LYS A 213 -18.33 20.15 -23.70
CA LYS A 213 -18.60 21.47 -24.24
C LYS A 213 -20.11 21.53 -24.45
N SER A 214 -20.87 21.93 -23.44
CA SER A 214 -22.27 22.28 -23.63
C SER A 214 -22.21 23.36 -24.69
N ASN A 215 -22.92 23.17 -25.80
CA ASN A 215 -23.14 24.21 -26.79
C ASN A 215 -23.80 25.39 -26.06
N GLN A 216 -23.01 26.28 -25.46
CA GLN A 216 -23.45 27.52 -24.81
C GLN A 216 -23.82 28.58 -25.86
N SER A 217 -24.39 28.16 -26.99
CA SER A 217 -24.97 29.04 -28.00
C SER A 217 -26.49 29.08 -27.95
N SER A 218 -27.17 28.30 -27.10
CA SER A 218 -28.64 28.26 -27.06
C SER A 218 -29.29 28.56 -25.69
N ILE A 219 -28.54 28.74 -24.61
CA ILE A 219 -29.10 29.11 -23.29
C ILE A 219 -29.34 30.64 -23.16
N GLY A 220 -28.89 31.45 -24.13
CA GLY A 220 -29.14 32.90 -24.17
C GLY A 220 -30.59 33.31 -24.48
N ASN A 221 -31.46 32.39 -24.93
CA ASN A 221 -32.81 32.71 -25.37
C ASN A 221 -33.93 32.20 -24.45
N LEU A 222 -33.67 31.25 -23.54
CA LEU A 222 -34.71 30.75 -22.63
C LEU A 222 -34.91 31.65 -21.39
N GLN A 223 -33.83 32.26 -20.87
CA GLN A 223 -33.93 33.20 -19.74
C GLN A 223 -34.54 34.57 -20.14
N LYS A 224 -34.47 34.95 -21.42
CA LYS A 224 -35.19 36.13 -21.95
C LYS A 224 -36.69 35.91 -22.12
N TYR A 225 -37.15 34.66 -22.22
CA TYR A 225 -38.58 34.34 -22.28
C TYR A 225 -39.23 34.29 -20.89
N ILE A 226 -38.50 33.84 -19.86
CA ILE A 226 -39.02 33.76 -18.49
C ILE A 226 -39.09 35.14 -17.81
N ASN A 227 -38.13 36.04 -18.08
CA ASN A 227 -38.16 37.41 -17.52
C ASN A 227 -39.10 38.38 -18.26
N LYS A 228 -39.78 37.96 -19.33
CA LYS A 228 -40.75 38.79 -20.07
C LYS A 228 -42.22 38.49 -19.73
N GLN A 229 -42.49 37.53 -18.84
CA GLN A 229 -43.86 37.19 -18.40
C GLN A 229 -44.22 37.66 -16.97
N GLN A 230 -43.32 38.35 -16.26
CA GLN A 230 -43.61 38.86 -14.91
C GLN A 230 -43.70 40.39 -14.78
N SER A 231 -43.85 41.12 -15.88
CA SER A 231 -44.11 42.57 -15.84
C SER A 231 -45.46 42.92 -16.48
N SER A 232 -46.56 42.67 -15.76
CA SER A 232 -47.77 43.50 -15.91
C SER A 232 -48.69 43.39 -14.70
N LYS A 233 -49.15 44.57 -14.23
CA LYS A 233 -50.18 44.88 -13.22
C LYS A 233 -49.71 44.84 -11.76
N SER A 234 -49.30 45.94 -11.12
CA SER A 234 -50.01 47.19 -10.71
C SER A 234 -51.15 46.97 -9.71
N ILE A 235 -51.07 47.56 -8.51
CA ILE A 235 -51.95 48.64 -7.99
C ILE A 235 -51.86 48.82 -6.44
N ASN A 236 -51.43 50.04 -6.06
CA ASN A 236 -51.84 50.93 -4.95
C ASN A 236 -51.91 50.50 -3.48
N ARG A 237 -51.16 51.21 -2.61
CA ARG A 237 -51.63 52.27 -1.65
C ARG A 237 -50.55 52.44 -0.55
N SER A 238 -49.79 53.53 -0.52
CA SER A 238 -50.06 54.81 0.17
C SER A 238 -49.67 54.81 1.65
N GLU A 239 -48.73 55.71 1.97
CA GLU A 239 -48.68 56.57 3.18
C GLU A 239 -48.40 55.89 4.54
N SER A 240 -47.63 56.43 5.48
CA SER A 240 -47.05 57.76 5.72
C SER A 240 -46.12 57.69 6.96
N ARG A 241 -45.19 58.66 7.06
CA ARG A 241 -44.70 59.35 8.29
C ARG A 241 -44.03 58.49 9.39
N GLN A 242 -43.06 58.92 10.19
CA GLN A 242 -42.44 60.22 10.45
C GLN A 242 -41.11 59.99 11.19
N LYS A 243 -40.18 60.92 10.96
CA LYS A 243 -38.98 61.29 11.74
C LYS A 243 -39.12 61.13 13.27
N THR A 244 -38.01 60.85 13.94
CA THR A 244 -37.49 61.74 15.02
C THR A 244 -36.02 61.45 15.33
N ASP A 245 -35.29 62.55 15.49
CA ASP A 245 -33.89 62.68 15.90
C ASP A 245 -33.73 62.59 17.44
N GLN A 246 -32.46 62.75 17.88
CA GLN A 246 -31.92 63.06 19.22
C GLN A 246 -31.51 61.84 20.06
N GLU A 247 -30.25 61.61 20.42
CA GLU A 247 -29.14 62.38 21.03
C GLU A 247 -28.84 61.80 22.43
N ASN A 248 -27.58 61.39 22.62
CA ASN A 248 -26.74 61.46 23.81
C ASN A 248 -27.33 61.32 25.23
N ILE A 249 -26.80 60.36 26.02
CA ILE A 249 -25.92 60.60 27.19
C ILE A 249 -25.59 59.26 27.91
N ASN A 250 -24.31 59.14 28.29
CA ASN A 250 -23.69 58.18 29.20
C ASN A 250 -24.51 57.75 30.43
N SER A 251 -24.36 56.49 30.86
CA SER A 251 -23.96 56.20 32.25
C SER A 251 -23.48 54.76 32.46
N ASN A 252 -22.40 54.67 33.23
CA ASN A 252 -21.79 53.48 33.82
C ASN A 252 -22.78 52.54 34.50
N ARG A 253 -22.55 51.23 34.40
CA ARG A 253 -22.36 50.36 35.58
C ARG A 253 -21.69 49.02 35.27
N ASN A 254 -20.74 48.72 36.15
CA ASN A 254 -19.94 47.52 36.26
C ASN A 254 -20.75 46.24 36.52
N VAL A 255 -20.00 45.14 36.41
CA VAL A 255 -20.21 43.77 36.95
C VAL A 255 -20.91 42.81 35.98
N HIS A 256 -20.14 41.91 35.34
CA HIS A 256 -20.29 40.45 35.52
C HIS A 256 -19.35 39.65 34.59
N PHE A 257 -18.53 38.79 35.23
CA PHE A 257 -18.02 37.49 34.78
C PHE A 257 -17.33 37.38 33.41
N SER A 258 -16.00 37.40 33.47
CA SER A 258 -15.13 36.76 32.48
C SER A 258 -15.35 35.23 32.52
N ILE A 259 -16.30 34.74 31.73
CA ILE A 259 -16.32 33.33 31.32
C ILE A 259 -15.17 33.16 30.33
N MET A 260 -14.05 32.62 30.81
CA MET A 260 -13.03 32.05 29.94
C MET A 260 -13.67 30.90 29.15
N LYS A 261 -14.04 31.17 27.90
CA LYS A 261 -14.27 30.13 26.89
C LYS A 261 -12.92 29.48 26.60
N SER A 262 -12.60 28.46 27.39
CA SER A 262 -11.53 27.54 27.08
C SER A 262 -11.83 26.87 25.73
N SER A 263 -10.81 26.89 24.88
CA SER A 263 -10.79 26.36 23.53
C SER A 263 -11.04 24.84 23.54
N THR A 264 -12.22 24.40 23.11
CA THR A 264 -12.55 22.99 22.87
C THR A 264 -11.95 22.43 21.56
N LYS A 265 -11.09 23.20 20.87
CA LYS A 265 -10.48 22.78 19.60
C LYS A 265 -9.24 21.88 19.78
N SER A 266 -8.58 21.88 20.94
CA SER A 266 -7.40 21.03 21.17
C SER A 266 -7.76 19.56 21.45
N LEU A 267 -8.86 19.32 22.19
CA LEU A 267 -9.31 17.98 22.59
C LEU A 267 -9.67 17.09 21.38
N LYS A 268 -10.29 17.64 20.34
CA LYS A 268 -10.64 16.88 19.12
C LYS A 268 -9.45 16.47 18.28
N LYS A 269 -8.32 17.19 18.36
CA LYS A 269 -7.11 16.85 17.61
C LYS A 269 -6.29 15.77 18.33
N GLN A 270 -6.34 15.74 19.66
CA GLN A 270 -5.70 14.68 20.44
C GLN A 270 -6.43 13.34 20.31
N SER A 271 -7.77 13.33 20.26
CA SER A 271 -8.53 12.09 20.06
C SER A 271 -8.28 11.45 18.69
N SER A 272 -8.15 12.25 17.62
CA SER A 272 -7.91 11.71 16.26
C SER A 272 -6.51 11.09 16.11
N ILE A 273 -5.50 11.67 16.76
CA ILE A 273 -4.13 11.14 16.73
C ILE A 273 -4.05 9.81 17.49
N MET A 274 -4.74 9.72 18.63
CA MET A 274 -4.84 8.49 19.41
C MET A 274 -5.50 7.35 18.63
N GLU A 275 -6.65 7.61 18.00
CA GLU A 275 -7.35 6.62 17.17
C GLU A 275 -6.49 6.10 16.01
N GLU A 276 -5.71 6.98 15.39
CA GLU A 276 -4.84 6.63 14.28
C GLU A 276 -3.70 5.69 14.70
N GLN A 277 -3.06 5.96 15.84
CA GLN A 277 -1.97 5.14 16.38
C GLN A 277 -2.46 3.75 16.80
N ILE A 278 -3.65 3.68 17.41
CA ILE A 278 -4.29 2.43 17.76
C ILE A 278 -4.60 1.61 16.52
N LEU A 279 -5.15 2.24 15.48
CA LEU A 279 -5.47 1.56 14.22
C LEU A 279 -4.19 1.05 13.52
N GLU A 280 -3.12 1.84 13.55
CA GLU A 280 -1.82 1.43 13.01
C GLU A 280 -1.25 0.22 13.75
N PHE A 281 -1.34 0.21 15.08
CA PHE A 281 -0.95 -0.93 15.89
C PHE A 281 -1.82 -2.18 15.63
N GLN A 282 -3.14 -2.01 15.49
CA GLN A 282 -4.03 -3.11 15.09
C GLN A 282 -3.62 -3.70 13.73
N LEU A 283 -3.33 -2.84 12.75
CA LEU A 283 -2.91 -3.27 11.42
C LEU A 283 -1.57 -4.01 11.47
N HIS A 284 -0.63 -3.55 12.31
CA HIS A 284 0.63 -4.25 12.58
C HIS A 284 0.41 -5.67 13.09
N LEU A 285 -0.43 -5.85 14.10
CA LEU A 285 -0.74 -7.18 14.66
C LEU A 285 -1.46 -8.09 13.67
N ILE A 286 -2.42 -7.55 12.91
CA ILE A 286 -3.13 -8.31 11.88
C ILE A 286 -2.15 -8.80 10.81
N THR A 287 -1.24 -7.94 10.36
CA THR A 287 -0.30 -8.26 9.29
C THR A 287 0.73 -9.30 9.74
N ILE A 288 1.30 -9.15 10.94
CA ILE A 288 2.17 -10.18 11.55
C ILE A 288 1.43 -11.50 11.68
N GLY A 289 0.18 -11.48 12.14
CA GLY A 289 -0.66 -12.67 12.28
C GLY A 289 -0.85 -13.40 10.94
N LYS A 290 -1.13 -12.67 9.87
CA LYS A 290 -1.26 -13.23 8.51
C LYS A 290 0.04 -13.83 7.99
N LEU A 291 1.16 -13.12 8.14
CA LEU A 291 2.46 -13.62 7.72
C LEU A 291 2.85 -14.90 8.46
N ASN A 292 2.57 -14.98 9.76
CA ASN A 292 2.77 -16.20 10.54
C ASN A 292 1.83 -17.33 10.10
N GLU A 293 0.56 -17.05 9.77
CA GLU A 293 -0.36 -18.05 9.24
C GLU A 293 0.11 -18.64 7.90
N GLU A 294 0.61 -17.80 7.00
CA GLU A 294 1.22 -18.26 5.74
C GLU A 294 2.48 -19.10 6.02
N LEU A 295 3.29 -18.68 6.98
CA LEU A 295 4.50 -19.40 7.38
C LEU A 295 4.16 -20.78 7.97
N ASP A 296 3.15 -20.87 8.84
CA ASP A 296 2.62 -22.13 9.38
C ASP A 296 2.18 -23.09 8.27
N GLN A 297 1.51 -22.58 7.24
CA GLN A 297 1.07 -23.38 6.10
C GLN A 297 2.24 -23.94 5.29
N ILE A 298 3.25 -23.11 5.01
CA ILE A 298 4.45 -23.55 4.26
C ILE A 298 5.27 -24.54 5.10
N LYS A 299 5.37 -24.32 6.42
CA LYS A 299 5.99 -25.28 7.35
C LYS A 299 5.26 -26.62 7.35
N LEU A 300 3.93 -26.60 7.38
CA LEU A 300 3.13 -27.82 7.32
C LEU A 300 3.41 -28.59 6.01
N GLU A 301 3.48 -27.88 4.88
CA GLU A 301 3.83 -28.45 3.59
C GLU A 301 5.24 -29.09 3.63
N LEU A 302 6.25 -28.37 4.13
CA LEU A 302 7.62 -28.88 4.24
C LEU A 302 7.70 -30.13 5.12
N SER A 303 7.04 -30.12 6.28
CA SER A 303 7.03 -31.25 7.23
C SER A 303 6.44 -32.54 6.64
N SER A 304 5.61 -32.41 5.60
CA SER A 304 4.96 -33.53 4.90
C SER A 304 5.81 -34.15 3.80
N ARG A 305 6.90 -33.47 3.38
CA ARG A 305 7.80 -33.94 2.31
C ARG A 305 8.59 -35.17 2.77
N ALA A 306 8.63 -36.19 1.92
CA ALA A 306 9.31 -37.45 2.22
C ALA A 306 10.84 -37.35 2.19
N ASP A 307 11.36 -36.39 1.41
CA ASP A 307 12.79 -36.11 1.26
C ASP A 307 13.29 -35.01 2.19
N TYR A 308 12.49 -34.62 3.20
CA TYR A 308 12.85 -33.55 4.14
C TYR A 308 13.13 -34.12 5.53
N SER A 309 14.22 -33.65 6.14
CA SER A 309 14.39 -33.67 7.60
C SER A 309 15.11 -32.43 8.09
N ILE A 310 14.83 -32.08 9.33
CA ILE A 310 15.48 -30.97 10.01
C ILE A 310 17.00 -31.13 10.04
N SER A 311 17.52 -32.33 10.34
CA SER A 311 18.97 -32.58 10.43
C SER A 311 19.66 -32.45 9.08
N GLN A 312 19.04 -32.94 8.00
CA GLN A 312 19.56 -32.73 6.64
C GLN A 312 19.50 -31.27 6.22
N ALA A 313 18.44 -30.55 6.63
CA ALA A 313 18.30 -29.14 6.31
C ALA A 313 19.34 -28.31 7.05
N PHE A 314 19.63 -28.66 8.30
CA PHE A 314 20.72 -28.07 9.07
C PHE A 314 22.07 -28.29 8.37
N GLN A 315 22.40 -29.55 8.02
CA GLN A 315 23.63 -29.89 7.28
C GLN A 315 23.73 -29.24 5.89
N PHE A 316 22.59 -28.94 5.25
CA PHE A 316 22.58 -28.20 3.98
C PHE A 316 23.08 -26.76 4.16
N PHE A 317 22.84 -26.15 5.32
CA PHE A 317 23.31 -24.81 5.65
C PHE A 317 24.67 -24.81 6.33
N ASP A 318 24.98 -25.77 7.21
CA ASP A 318 26.27 -25.93 7.90
C ASP A 318 27.35 -26.43 6.93
N LEU A 319 27.94 -25.50 6.16
CA LEU A 319 28.86 -25.81 5.06
C LEU A 319 30.27 -26.19 5.53
N ASP A 320 30.68 -25.70 6.70
CA ASP A 320 31.97 -26.02 7.31
C ASP A 320 31.91 -27.18 8.31
N VAL A 321 30.71 -27.72 8.57
CA VAL A 321 30.43 -28.93 9.37
C VAL A 321 30.93 -28.76 10.80
N ASN A 322 30.68 -27.58 11.38
CA ASN A 322 31.09 -27.23 12.73
C ASN A 322 29.95 -27.37 13.75
N ASP A 323 28.82 -27.96 13.35
CA ASP A 323 27.57 -28.09 14.11
C ASP A 323 26.91 -26.75 14.48
N SER A 324 27.24 -25.68 13.75
CA SER A 324 26.66 -24.35 13.89
C SER A 324 26.51 -23.65 12.54
N ILE A 325 25.48 -22.82 12.41
CA ILE A 325 25.22 -22.06 11.18
C ILE A 325 25.53 -20.59 11.44
N GLY A 326 26.59 -20.09 10.84
CA GLY A 326 26.98 -18.68 10.92
C GLY A 326 26.42 -17.81 9.80
N LEU A 327 26.84 -16.54 9.79
CA LEU A 327 26.48 -15.58 8.74
C LEU A 327 26.89 -16.05 7.34
N GLN A 328 28.10 -16.59 7.21
CA GLN A 328 28.65 -16.98 5.91
C GLN A 328 27.91 -18.21 5.35
N ASP A 329 27.57 -19.15 6.23
CA ASP A 329 26.79 -20.35 5.93
C ASP A 329 25.40 -20.00 5.41
N LEU A 330 24.67 -19.13 6.12
CA LEU A 330 23.38 -18.64 5.66
C LEU A 330 23.48 -17.88 4.33
N LYS A 331 24.51 -17.03 4.16
CA LYS A 331 24.70 -16.28 2.93
C LYS A 331 24.90 -17.20 1.73
N LEU A 332 25.74 -18.22 1.87
CA LEU A 332 25.99 -19.19 0.81
C LEU A 332 24.78 -20.11 0.59
N GLY A 333 24.12 -20.58 1.66
CA GLY A 333 22.90 -21.39 1.55
C GLY A 333 21.75 -20.63 0.89
N PHE A 334 21.57 -19.35 1.21
CA PHE A 334 20.58 -18.48 0.57
C PHE A 334 20.91 -18.28 -0.91
N LEU A 335 22.18 -18.05 -1.23
CA LEU A 335 22.63 -17.95 -2.62
C LEU A 335 22.36 -19.24 -3.40
N GLN A 336 22.59 -20.42 -2.81
CA GLN A 336 22.29 -21.71 -3.42
C GLN A 336 20.78 -21.91 -3.69
N LEU A 337 19.92 -21.28 -2.89
CA LEU A 337 18.47 -21.25 -3.10
C LEU A 337 18.02 -20.13 -4.05
N GLY A 338 18.97 -19.34 -4.59
CA GLY A 338 18.68 -18.18 -5.44
C GLY A 338 17.96 -17.07 -4.68
N ILE A 339 18.34 -16.83 -3.42
CA ILE A 339 17.90 -15.71 -2.60
C ILE A 339 19.13 -14.82 -2.38
N ASP A 340 19.07 -13.59 -2.87
CA ASP A 340 20.11 -12.58 -2.62
C ASP A 340 19.64 -11.65 -1.48
N VAL A 341 20.39 -11.62 -0.38
CA VAL A 341 20.04 -10.91 0.85
C VAL A 341 21.25 -10.19 1.39
N ASN A 342 21.06 -8.94 1.80
CA ASN A 342 22.10 -8.16 2.47
C ASN A 342 22.46 -8.79 3.84
N ASP A 343 23.75 -8.89 4.12
CA ASP A 343 24.35 -9.33 5.39
C ASP A 343 23.66 -8.72 6.62
N PHE A 344 23.24 -7.45 6.57
CA PHE A 344 22.50 -6.82 7.68
C PHE A 344 21.23 -7.59 8.04
N ILE A 345 20.42 -8.00 7.05
CA ILE A 345 19.17 -8.72 7.30
C ILE A 345 19.45 -10.15 7.76
N ILE A 346 20.50 -10.80 7.24
CA ILE A 346 20.90 -12.13 7.71
C ILE A 346 21.35 -12.09 9.18
N ARG A 347 22.07 -11.04 9.59
CA ARG A 347 22.43 -10.83 11.00
C ARG A 347 21.21 -10.61 11.88
N GLN A 348 20.21 -9.85 11.41
CA GLN A 348 18.95 -9.68 12.14
C GLN A 348 18.20 -11.00 12.27
N LEU A 349 18.18 -11.81 11.22
CA LEU A 349 17.62 -13.16 11.26
C LEU A 349 18.34 -14.00 12.32
N LEU A 350 19.68 -14.07 12.27
CA LEU A 350 20.49 -14.80 13.27
C LEU A 350 20.17 -14.36 14.70
N HIS A 351 20.19 -13.05 14.94
CA HIS A 351 19.93 -12.47 16.24
C HIS A 351 18.53 -12.81 16.78
N ASN A 352 17.50 -12.80 15.93
CA ASN A 352 16.12 -13.00 16.36
C ASN A 352 15.77 -14.43 16.76
N TYR A 353 16.58 -15.42 16.36
CA TYR A 353 16.30 -16.84 16.60
C TYR A 353 17.45 -17.58 17.29
N SER A 354 18.51 -16.86 17.69
CA SER A 354 19.60 -17.46 18.48
C SER A 354 19.20 -17.43 19.95
N SER A 355 19.08 -18.61 20.57
CA SER A 355 18.82 -18.75 22.00
C SER A 355 20.05 -18.42 22.86
N HIS A 356 21.25 -18.43 22.25
CA HIS A 356 22.51 -18.23 22.95
C HIS A 356 23.00 -16.78 22.86
N HIS A 357 23.73 -16.32 23.89
CA HIS A 357 24.35 -14.98 23.94
C HIS A 357 25.37 -14.71 22.82
N SER A 358 25.73 -15.69 21.99
CA SER A 358 26.63 -15.48 20.86
C SER A 358 26.00 -14.65 19.74
N GLN A 359 24.66 -14.59 19.62
CA GLN A 359 23.86 -13.78 18.67
C GLN A 359 24.28 -13.84 17.19
N THR A 360 25.21 -14.73 16.84
CA THR A 360 25.94 -14.71 15.56
C THR A 360 25.93 -16.06 14.86
N GLN A 361 25.48 -17.11 15.57
CA GLN A 361 25.43 -18.48 15.09
C GLN A 361 24.16 -19.16 15.62
N TRP A 362 23.65 -20.11 14.85
CA TRP A 362 22.56 -20.99 15.27
C TRP A 362 23.07 -22.41 15.49
N ASP A 363 22.70 -23.01 16.61
CA ASP A 363 22.78 -24.45 16.77
C ASP A 363 21.55 -25.14 16.14
N LEU A 364 21.48 -26.47 16.23
CA LEU A 364 20.33 -27.22 15.71
C LEU A 364 19.01 -26.86 16.42
N ASN A 365 19.04 -26.45 17.68
CA ASN A 365 17.83 -26.10 18.43
C ASN A 365 17.28 -24.74 17.98
N ASP A 366 18.15 -23.76 17.77
CA ASP A 366 17.84 -22.47 17.17
C ASP A 366 17.24 -22.67 15.77
N PHE A 367 17.88 -23.52 14.96
CA PHE A 367 17.42 -23.82 13.61
C PHE A 367 16.01 -24.46 13.57
N LYS A 368 15.66 -25.28 14.57
CA LYS A 368 14.31 -25.85 14.75
C LYS A 368 13.22 -24.81 15.01
N GLN A 369 13.57 -23.61 15.44
CA GLN A 369 12.57 -22.54 15.56
C GLN A 369 12.09 -22.06 14.18
N LEU A 370 12.99 -22.06 13.20
CA LEU A 370 12.68 -21.63 11.83
C LEU A 370 12.09 -22.76 10.98
N PHE A 371 12.54 -23.99 11.19
CA PHE A 371 12.17 -25.11 10.34
C PHE A 371 11.43 -26.20 11.13
N PRO A 372 10.37 -26.79 10.55
CA PRO A 372 9.54 -27.78 11.25
C PRO A 372 10.26 -29.12 11.33
N ASP A 373 9.95 -29.93 12.34
CA ASP A 373 10.36 -31.34 12.33
C ASP A 373 9.63 -32.11 11.21
N SER A 374 10.30 -33.11 10.63
CA SER A 374 9.69 -33.98 9.62
C SER A 374 8.68 -34.94 10.26
N LYS A 375 7.52 -35.10 9.63
CA LYS A 375 6.51 -36.09 10.09
C LYS A 375 6.85 -37.52 9.69
N GLN A 376 7.80 -37.70 8.78
CA GLN A 376 8.19 -39.01 8.26
C GLN A 376 9.52 -39.44 8.87
N THR A 377 9.63 -40.71 9.25
CA THR A 377 10.91 -41.35 9.57
C THR A 377 11.68 -41.55 8.26
N LEU A 378 12.78 -40.84 8.08
CA LEU A 378 13.65 -41.00 6.91
C LEU A 378 14.22 -42.43 6.87
N ASN A 379 13.99 -43.14 5.77
CA ASN A 379 14.51 -44.50 5.59
C ASN A 379 15.91 -44.54 4.95
N SER A 380 16.44 -43.43 4.43
CA SER A 380 17.81 -43.35 3.93
C SER A 380 18.18 -41.92 3.53
N TYR A 381 19.41 -41.49 3.86
CA TYR A 381 19.97 -40.22 3.45
C TYR A 381 20.42 -40.28 1.97
N ASN A 382 19.80 -39.48 1.09
CA ASN A 382 20.20 -39.36 -0.32
C ASN A 382 20.97 -38.06 -0.63
N GLY A 383 21.31 -37.25 0.38
CA GLY A 383 22.21 -36.09 0.26
C GLY A 383 21.73 -34.88 -0.56
N ALA A 384 20.60 -34.97 -1.28
CA ALA A 384 20.07 -33.86 -2.05
C ALA A 384 18.55 -33.74 -1.91
N PHE A 385 18.08 -32.58 -1.44
CA PHE A 385 16.67 -32.21 -1.51
C PHE A 385 16.21 -32.13 -2.97
N SER A 386 14.99 -32.62 -3.23
CA SER A 386 14.32 -32.40 -4.51
C SER A 386 14.14 -30.91 -4.78
N TYR A 387 13.96 -30.57 -6.06
CA TYR A 387 13.69 -29.18 -6.46
C TYR A 387 12.50 -28.57 -5.71
N GLU A 388 11.41 -29.32 -5.56
CA GLU A 388 10.22 -28.87 -4.84
C GLU A 388 10.51 -28.62 -3.34
N THR A 389 11.29 -29.51 -2.70
CA THR A 389 11.65 -29.31 -1.28
C THR A 389 12.56 -28.09 -1.11
N LYS A 390 13.53 -27.86 -2.02
CA LYS A 390 14.32 -26.62 -2.03
C LYS A 390 13.47 -25.38 -2.26
N LYS A 391 12.46 -25.46 -3.13
CA LYS A 391 11.51 -24.37 -3.39
C LYS A 391 10.69 -24.03 -2.14
N ILE A 392 10.23 -25.03 -1.39
CA ILE A 392 9.50 -24.79 -0.12
C ILE A 392 10.44 -24.20 0.94
N ILE A 393 11.65 -24.73 1.12
CA ILE A 393 12.68 -24.15 2.02
C ILE A 393 12.93 -22.68 1.66
N LYS A 394 13.09 -22.38 0.37
CA LYS A 394 13.22 -21.01 -0.15
C LYS A 394 12.03 -20.14 0.26
N MET A 395 10.80 -20.62 0.10
CA MET A 395 9.60 -19.88 0.48
C MET A 395 9.55 -19.57 1.98
N ILE A 396 9.90 -20.53 2.84
CA ILE A 396 9.98 -20.32 4.30
C ILE A 396 10.96 -19.19 4.62
N ILE A 397 12.17 -19.25 4.05
CA ILE A 397 13.21 -18.23 4.28
C ILE A 397 12.72 -16.86 3.79
N GLN A 398 12.15 -16.79 2.58
CA GLN A 398 11.62 -15.55 2.04
C GLN A 398 10.54 -14.95 2.95
N LYS A 399 9.66 -15.78 3.54
CA LYS A 399 8.63 -15.32 4.48
C LYS A 399 9.21 -14.86 5.81
N TYR A 400 10.24 -15.50 6.34
CA TYR A 400 10.94 -14.97 7.52
C TYR A 400 11.60 -13.63 7.25
N LEU A 401 12.24 -13.48 6.08
CA LEU A 401 12.86 -12.22 5.68
C LEU A 401 11.83 -11.11 5.48
N GLU A 402 10.66 -11.44 4.91
CA GLU A 402 9.50 -10.53 4.80
C GLU A 402 9.01 -10.10 6.18
N LEU A 403 8.84 -11.05 7.11
CA LEU A 403 8.41 -10.77 8.49
C LEU A 403 9.38 -9.85 9.22
N ILE A 404 10.69 -10.07 9.09
CA ILE A 404 11.72 -9.22 9.72
C ILE A 404 11.70 -7.81 9.12
N ARG A 405 11.59 -7.69 7.80
CA ARG A 405 11.50 -6.37 7.13
C ARG A 405 10.27 -5.62 7.59
N TYR A 406 9.12 -6.28 7.58
CA TYR A 406 7.86 -5.69 8.01
C TYR A 406 7.94 -5.21 9.46
N LYS A 407 8.39 -6.08 10.38
CA LYS A 407 8.57 -5.70 11.79
C LYS A 407 9.47 -4.48 11.95
N LYS A 408 10.57 -4.40 11.22
CA LYS A 408 11.48 -3.26 11.30
C LYS A 408 10.82 -1.98 10.79
N GLU A 409 10.17 -2.02 9.63
CA GLU A 409 9.53 -0.87 9.02
C GLU A 409 8.35 -0.36 9.86
N SER A 410 7.50 -1.27 10.32
CA SER A 410 6.34 -0.94 11.15
C SER A 410 6.72 -0.49 12.55
N SER A 411 7.73 -1.11 13.18
CA SER A 411 8.24 -0.65 14.47
C SER A 411 8.85 0.74 14.35
N GLN A 412 9.61 1.04 13.29
CA GLN A 412 10.12 2.41 13.07
C GLN A 412 9.02 3.45 12.90
N GLN A 413 7.92 3.08 12.25
CA GLN A 413 6.77 3.97 12.08
C GLN A 413 6.07 4.24 13.42
N LEU A 414 5.79 3.18 14.19
CA LEU A 414 5.15 3.25 15.50
C LEU A 414 6.04 3.89 16.56
N SER A 415 7.35 3.61 16.55
CA SER A 415 8.35 4.10 17.51
C SER A 415 8.86 5.51 17.22
N SER A 416 8.40 6.15 16.14
CA SER A 416 8.85 7.48 15.72
C SER A 416 8.63 8.56 16.80
N ASP A 417 7.66 8.36 17.69
CA ASP A 417 7.47 9.15 18.92
C ASP A 417 7.20 8.19 20.08
N ILE A 418 7.99 8.28 21.16
CA ILE A 418 7.82 7.47 22.39
C ILE A 418 6.40 7.62 22.94
N LYS A 419 5.78 8.80 22.74
CA LYS A 419 4.40 9.05 23.13
C LYS A 419 3.40 8.12 22.45
N ASN A 420 3.69 7.63 21.24
CA ASN A 420 2.83 6.69 20.54
C ASN A 420 2.76 5.36 21.30
N ILE A 421 3.91 4.87 21.76
CA ILE A 421 4.00 3.62 22.53
C ILE A 421 3.23 3.77 23.84
N GLU A 422 3.39 4.90 24.54
CA GLU A 422 2.66 5.21 25.78
C GLU A 422 1.15 5.30 25.55
N ILE A 423 0.71 5.95 24.47
CA ILE A 423 -0.70 6.06 24.11
C ILE A 423 -1.30 4.68 23.82
N ILE A 424 -0.61 3.85 23.04
CA ILE A 424 -1.06 2.49 22.72
C ILE A 424 -1.11 1.63 23.99
N PHE A 425 -0.06 1.70 24.82
CA PHE A 425 0.00 0.93 26.06
C PHE A 425 -1.17 1.29 26.99
N ASN A 426 -1.35 2.57 27.29
CA ASN A 426 -2.42 3.05 28.17
C ASN A 426 -3.82 2.83 27.60
N PHE A 427 -3.96 2.68 26.28
CA PHE A 427 -5.22 2.32 25.65
C PHE A 427 -5.57 0.84 25.85
N ILE A 428 -4.56 -0.03 25.84
CA ILE A 428 -4.73 -1.46 26.01
C ILE A 428 -4.86 -1.80 27.50
N ASP A 429 -3.99 -1.26 28.35
CA ASP A 429 -3.99 -1.43 29.82
C ASP A 429 -5.27 -0.84 30.45
N LEU A 430 -6.32 -1.66 30.48
CA LEU A 430 -7.68 -1.25 30.84
C LEU A 430 -7.83 -0.93 32.32
N ASP A 431 -7.14 -1.67 33.18
CA ASP A 431 -7.17 -1.50 34.63
C ASP A 431 -6.04 -0.60 35.16
N GLN A 432 -5.12 -0.17 34.29
CA GLN A 432 -4.05 0.79 34.57
C GLN A 432 -3.09 0.28 35.65
N ASP A 433 -2.89 -1.03 35.71
CA ASP A 433 -1.99 -1.66 36.66
C ASP A 433 -0.53 -1.70 36.16
N GLY A 434 -0.29 -1.28 34.91
CA GLY A 434 1.01 -1.27 34.26
C GLY A 434 1.39 -2.61 33.62
N ILE A 435 0.45 -3.54 33.49
CA ILE A 435 0.63 -4.89 32.94
C ILE A 435 -0.47 -5.18 31.93
N ILE A 436 -0.09 -5.42 30.67
CA ILE A 436 -1.04 -5.85 29.65
C ILE A 436 -1.19 -7.37 29.67
N THR A 437 -2.41 -7.86 29.88
CA THR A 437 -2.81 -9.27 29.77
C THR A 437 -3.49 -9.56 28.43
N GLN A 438 -3.72 -10.84 28.12
CA GLN A 438 -4.45 -11.21 26.91
C GLN A 438 -5.91 -10.70 26.89
N ASP A 439 -6.51 -10.52 28.07
CA ASP A 439 -7.89 -10.05 28.19
C ASP A 439 -8.02 -8.56 27.86
N ASP A 440 -6.96 -7.78 28.10
CA ASP A 440 -6.90 -6.34 27.79
C ASP A 440 -6.93 -6.06 26.28
N PHE A 441 -6.45 -7.01 25.48
CA PHE A 441 -6.51 -6.92 24.02
C PHE A 441 -7.93 -7.02 23.44
N LYS A 442 -8.96 -7.34 24.24
CA LYS A 442 -10.36 -7.40 23.77
C LYS A 442 -10.83 -6.06 23.19
N VAL A 443 -10.26 -4.95 23.63
CA VAL A 443 -10.56 -3.60 23.11
C VAL A 443 -10.21 -3.45 21.63
N LEU A 444 -9.24 -4.23 21.13
CA LEU A 444 -8.71 -4.08 19.78
C LEU A 444 -9.49 -4.87 18.72
N GLU A 445 -10.55 -5.60 19.10
CA GLU A 445 -11.37 -6.45 18.19
C GLU A 445 -10.53 -7.43 17.32
N LEU A 446 -9.37 -7.85 17.83
CA LEU A 446 -8.47 -8.77 17.13
C LEU A 446 -8.88 -10.23 17.32
N LYS A 447 -8.49 -11.11 16.39
CA LYS A 447 -8.70 -12.55 16.55
C LYS A 447 -7.78 -13.09 17.64
N ASN A 448 -8.27 -13.97 18.52
CA ASN A 448 -7.48 -14.58 19.61
C ASN A 448 -6.13 -15.15 19.16
N LYS A 449 -6.05 -15.75 17.96
CA LYS A 449 -4.79 -16.28 17.42
C LYS A 449 -3.71 -15.19 17.24
N GLN A 450 -4.10 -14.00 16.80
CA GLN A 450 -3.18 -12.87 16.57
C GLN A 450 -2.63 -12.33 17.89
N ILE A 451 -3.49 -12.22 18.91
CA ILE A 451 -3.11 -11.83 20.26
C ILE A 451 -2.12 -12.86 20.82
N LEU A 452 -2.43 -14.15 20.71
CA LEU A 452 -1.56 -15.21 21.20
C LEU A 452 -0.17 -15.21 20.53
N LEU A 453 -0.12 -15.00 19.20
CA LEU A 453 1.14 -14.86 18.45
C LEU A 453 1.95 -13.61 18.86
N PHE A 454 1.29 -12.56 19.32
CA PHE A 454 1.98 -11.38 19.85
C PHE A 454 2.60 -11.69 21.22
N PHE A 455 1.85 -12.26 22.14
CA PHE A 455 2.33 -12.63 23.48
C PHE A 455 3.45 -13.67 23.46
N GLN A 456 3.44 -14.60 22.50
CA GLN A 456 4.51 -15.59 22.33
C GLN A 456 5.89 -15.00 22.03
N GLN A 457 5.98 -13.72 21.69
CA GLN A 457 7.25 -13.04 21.45
C GLN A 457 7.95 -12.60 22.74
N PHE A 458 7.28 -12.72 23.88
CA PHE A 458 7.81 -12.37 25.19
C PHE A 458 8.11 -13.66 25.98
N GLU A 459 9.30 -14.22 25.75
CA GLU A 459 9.70 -15.54 26.27
C GLU A 459 9.58 -15.67 27.80
N ASP A 460 9.86 -14.60 28.54
CA ASP A 460 9.89 -14.63 30.00
C ASP A 460 8.48 -14.72 30.63
N TYR A 461 7.47 -14.15 29.99
CA TYR A 461 6.10 -14.05 30.52
C TYR A 461 5.05 -14.06 29.39
N PRO A 462 4.69 -15.24 28.85
CA PRO A 462 3.84 -15.36 27.66
C PRO A 462 2.36 -14.97 27.87
N TYR A 463 2.00 -14.42 29.03
CA TYR A 463 0.64 -14.05 29.40
C TYR A 463 0.51 -12.61 29.90
N GLN A 464 1.63 -11.93 30.16
CA GLN A 464 1.67 -10.60 30.76
C GLN A 464 2.83 -9.79 30.19
N ILE A 465 2.56 -8.56 29.78
CA ILE A 465 3.55 -7.68 29.16
C ILE A 465 3.61 -6.38 29.97
N THR A 466 4.77 -6.14 30.60
CA THR A 466 5.05 -4.86 31.26
C THR A 466 5.30 -3.75 30.24
N TYR A 467 5.13 -2.49 30.65
CA TYR A 467 5.46 -1.33 29.80
C TYR A 467 6.88 -1.41 29.19
N ASN A 468 7.88 -1.80 29.98
CA ASN A 468 9.26 -1.91 29.49
C ASN A 468 9.43 -3.00 28.42
N GLN A 469 8.72 -4.12 28.55
CA GLN A 469 8.73 -5.18 27.54
C GLN A 469 7.99 -4.71 26.28
N PHE A 470 6.82 -4.08 26.44
CA PHE A 470 6.06 -3.51 25.34
C PHE A 470 6.87 -2.45 24.57
N GLN A 471 7.59 -1.60 25.29
CA GLN A 471 8.46 -0.60 24.70
C GLN A 471 9.63 -1.23 23.93
N LYS A 472 10.29 -2.25 24.51
CA LYS A 472 11.37 -3.00 23.85
C LYS A 472 10.93 -3.71 22.57
N TYR A 473 9.65 -4.05 22.43
CA TYR A 473 9.14 -4.64 21.20
C TYR A 473 9.20 -3.67 20.00
N PHE A 474 9.15 -2.37 20.24
CA PHE A 474 9.16 -1.34 19.20
C PHE A 474 10.52 -0.65 19.00
N ILE A 475 11.47 -0.83 19.91
CA ILE A 475 12.82 -0.26 19.87
C ILE A 475 13.81 -1.32 19.40
#